data_AF-A0A7V3M3I6-F1
#
_entry.id   AF-A0A7V3M3I6-F1
#
_cell.length_a   1.000
_cell.length_b   1.000
_cell.length_c   1.000
_cell.angle_alpha   90.00
_cell.angle_beta   90.00
_cell.angle_gamma   90.00
#
_symmetry.space_group_name_H-M   'P 1'
#
loop_
_entity.id
_entity.type
_entity.pdbx_description
1 polymer ?
#
loop_
_entity_poly.entity_id
_entity_poly.type
_entity_poly.pdbx_seq_one_letter_code
_entity_poly.pdbx_strand_id
1 'polypeptide(L)'
;MPPIRGPALRPLRRIGGRILLAGIPVNFAWEMLQGPLFTGMPASFWGATLLCAQASVGDGFLLLALYGLGVLATRRVDWGRDPGWRGVALALLGAVDAPQGAAGVSWRR
;
A
#
# COMPACT_ATOMS: atom_id res chain seq x y z
N MET A 1 -23.94 19.84 9.18
CA MET A 1 -23.36 18.73 8.39
C MET A 1 -23.34 19.12 6.92
N PRO A 2 -22.19 19.44 6.28
CA PRO A 2 -22.17 19.54 4.84
C PRO A 2 -22.11 18.12 4.24
N PRO A 3 -23.02 17.77 3.32
CA PRO A 3 -23.01 16.47 2.66
C PRO A 3 -21.78 16.36 1.75
N ILE A 4 -21.26 15.14 1.61
CA ILE A 4 -20.39 14.78 0.49
C ILE A 4 -21.24 14.92 -0.78
N ARG A 5 -21.28 16.11 -1.38
CA ARG A 5 -22.00 16.36 -2.64
C ARG A 5 -21.25 15.63 -3.76
N GLY A 6 -21.90 14.69 -4.47
CA GLY A 6 -21.32 13.98 -5.63
C GLY A 6 -20.94 14.95 -6.77
N PRO A 7 -20.01 14.61 -7.70
CA PRO A 7 -19.65 13.27 -8.19
C PRO A 7 -18.18 12.88 -7.88
N ALA A 8 -17.81 12.78 -6.61
CA ALA A 8 -16.44 12.47 -6.17
C ALA A 8 -15.94 11.03 -6.47
N LEU A 9 -16.80 10.13 -6.98
CA LEU A 9 -16.45 8.74 -7.29
C LEU A 9 -15.48 8.61 -8.48
N ARG A 10 -15.57 9.51 -9.47
CA ARG A 10 -14.70 9.46 -10.66
C ARG A 10 -13.23 9.77 -10.35
N PRO A 11 -12.88 10.87 -9.63
CA PRO A 11 -11.50 11.11 -9.23
C PRO A 11 -10.99 10.04 -8.27
N LEU A 12 -11.82 9.57 -7.32
CA LEU A 12 -11.47 8.49 -6.41
C LEU A 12 -11.12 7.18 -7.15
N ARG A 13 -11.92 6.78 -8.14
CA ARG A 13 -11.64 5.60 -8.98
C ARG A 13 -10.39 5.77 -9.83
N ARG A 14 -10.16 6.97 -10.40
CA ARG A 14 -8.96 7.24 -11.20
C ARG A 14 -7.69 7.22 -10.35
N ILE A 15 -7.72 7.88 -9.20
CA ILE A 15 -6.57 7.93 -8.29
C ILE A 15 -6.33 6.56 -7.68
N GLY A 16 -7.38 5.88 -7.21
CA GLY A 16 -7.27 4.51 -6.71
C GLY A 16 -6.73 3.54 -7.76
N GLY A 17 -7.20 3.61 -9.00
CA GLY A 17 -6.66 2.81 -10.10
C GLY A 17 -5.18 3.11 -10.38
N ARG A 18 -4.76 4.38 -10.31
CA ARG A 18 -3.34 4.77 -10.44
C ARG A 18 -2.50 4.26 -9.28
N ILE A 19 -3.02 4.29 -8.06
CA ILE A 19 -2.35 3.75 -6.87
C ILE A 19 -2.09 2.26 -7.05
N LEU A 20 -3.08 1.49 -7.49
CA LEU A 20 -2.89 0.06 -7.74
C LEU A 20 -1.92 -0.19 -8.91
N LEU A 21 -2.09 0.55 -10.02
CA LEU A 21 -1.27 0.37 -11.22
C LEU A 21 0.21 0.71 -10.99
N ALA A 22 0.51 1.70 -10.16
CA ALA A 22 1.88 2.08 -9.83
C ALA A 22 2.41 1.34 -8.59
N GLY A 23 1.59 1.19 -7.56
CA GLY A 23 1.96 0.60 -6.27
C GLY A 23 2.26 -0.89 -6.36
N ILE A 24 1.44 -1.67 -7.08
CA ILE A 24 1.68 -3.12 -7.18
C ILE A 24 3.03 -3.44 -7.84
N PRO A 25 3.41 -2.86 -9.01
CA PRO A 25 4.72 -3.12 -9.59
C PRO A 25 5.89 -2.61 -8.76
N VAL A 26 5.75 -1.45 -8.10
CA VAL A 26 6.79 -0.90 -7.23
C VAL A 26 7.00 -1.79 -6.01
N ASN A 27 5.92 -2.22 -5.36
CA ASN A 27 6.00 -3.16 -4.24
C ASN A 27 6.54 -4.52 -4.71
N PHE A 28 6.21 -4.97 -5.92
CA PHE A 28 6.75 -6.22 -6.45
C PHE A 28 8.26 -6.17 -6.68
N ALA A 29 8.76 -5.07 -7.25
CA ALA A 29 10.20 -4.84 -7.36
C ALA A 29 10.86 -4.78 -5.98
N TRP A 30 10.21 -4.13 -5.01
CA TRP A 30 10.68 -4.07 -3.63
C TRP A 30 10.75 -5.46 -2.98
N GLU A 31 9.66 -6.24 -3.02
CA GLU A 31 9.57 -7.59 -2.47
C GLU A 31 10.59 -8.55 -3.10
N MET A 32 10.81 -8.46 -4.41
CA MET A 32 11.85 -9.24 -5.09
C MET A 32 13.27 -8.84 -4.67
N LEU A 33 13.50 -7.56 -4.41
CA LEU A 33 14.81 -7.05 -3.97
C LEU A 33 15.12 -7.47 -2.53
N GLN A 34 14.15 -7.38 -1.61
CA GLN A 34 14.32 -7.81 -0.22
C GLN A 34 14.15 -9.32 -0.03
N GLY A 35 13.57 -10.02 -1.00
CA GLY A 35 13.28 -11.44 -0.93
C GLY A 35 14.42 -12.34 -0.45
N PRO A 36 15.66 -12.18 -0.96
CA PRO A 36 16.82 -12.94 -0.48
C PRO A 36 17.14 -12.77 1.01
N LEU A 37 16.70 -11.68 1.64
CA LEU A 37 16.93 -11.39 3.06
C LEU A 37 15.94 -12.13 3.98
N PHE A 38 14.91 -12.77 3.42
CA PHE A 38 13.93 -13.51 4.19
C PHE A 38 14.26 -15.01 4.34
N THR A 39 13.84 -15.57 5.48
CA THR A 39 13.81 -17.01 5.75
C THR A 39 12.44 -17.57 5.39
N GLY A 40 12.36 -18.83 4.97
CA GLY A 40 11.08 -19.45 4.57
C GLY A 40 10.67 -19.20 3.11
N MET A 41 11.51 -18.54 2.30
CA MET A 41 11.24 -18.39 0.87
C MET A 41 11.40 -19.71 0.09
N PRO A 42 10.54 -19.97 -0.90
CA PRO A 42 10.68 -21.10 -1.82
C PRO A 42 12.01 -21.02 -2.56
N ALA A 43 12.71 -22.16 -2.69
CA ALA A 43 13.95 -22.24 -3.45
C ALA A 43 13.73 -22.03 -4.97
N SER A 44 12.52 -22.33 -5.47
CA SER A 44 12.17 -22.10 -6.86
C SER A 44 11.92 -20.62 -7.13
N PHE A 45 12.51 -20.09 -8.19
CA PHE A 45 12.27 -18.72 -8.66
C PHE A 45 10.77 -18.42 -8.84
N TRP A 46 10.00 -19.36 -9.41
CA TRP A 46 8.56 -19.19 -9.62
C TRP A 46 7.76 -19.14 -8.30
N GLY A 47 8.13 -19.96 -7.32
CA GLY A 47 7.51 -19.93 -5.99
C GLY A 47 7.78 -18.62 -5.26
N ALA A 48 9.03 -18.14 -5.28
CA ALA A 48 9.39 -16.84 -4.70
C ALA A 48 8.65 -15.69 -5.41
N THR A 49 8.59 -15.74 -6.75
CA THR A 49 7.84 -14.79 -7.58
C THR A 49 6.37 -14.72 -7.20
N LEU A 50 5.72 -15.87 -7.00
CA LEU A 50 4.30 -15.93 -6.66
C LEU A 50 4.02 -15.36 -5.26
N LEU A 51 4.87 -15.66 -4.28
CA LEU A 51 4.75 -15.09 -2.94
C LEU A 51 4.95 -13.57 -2.94
N CYS A 52 5.98 -13.08 -3.65
CA CYS A 52 6.21 -11.64 -3.79
C CYS A 52 5.03 -10.98 -4.50
N ALA A 53 4.50 -11.58 -5.57
CA ALA A 53 3.32 -11.07 -6.26
C ALA A 53 2.10 -10.98 -5.34
N GLN A 54 1.86 -11.99 -4.50
CA GLN A 54 0.78 -11.98 -3.51
C GLN A 54 0.99 -10.87 -2.47
N ALA A 55 2.20 -10.72 -1.94
CA ALA A 55 2.54 -9.66 -0.99
C ALA A 55 2.30 -8.27 -1.58
N SER A 56 2.80 -8.01 -2.78
CA SER A 56 2.67 -6.71 -3.45
C SER A 56 1.23 -6.33 -3.81
N VAL A 57 0.38 -7.32 -4.10
CA VAL A 57 -1.06 -7.07 -4.25
C VAL A 57 -1.66 -6.62 -2.91
N GLY A 58 -1.28 -7.28 -1.80
CA GLY A 58 -1.64 -6.87 -0.44
C GLY A 58 -1.24 -5.43 -0.14
N ASP A 59 0.01 -5.07 -0.43
CA ASP A 59 0.52 -3.71 -0.22
C ASP A 59 -0.18 -2.67 -1.11
N GLY A 60 -0.52 -3.03 -2.34
CA GLY A 60 -1.33 -2.18 -3.22
C GLY A 60 -2.69 -1.84 -2.60
N PHE A 61 -3.36 -2.83 -1.99
CA PHE A 61 -4.61 -2.60 -1.26
C PHE A 61 -4.39 -1.81 0.04
N LEU A 62 -3.26 -2.02 0.73
CA LEU A 62 -2.90 -1.25 1.91
C LEU A 62 -2.71 0.24 1.56
N LEU A 63 -2.01 0.55 0.47
CA LEU A 63 -1.87 1.91 -0.06
C LEU A 63 -3.22 2.53 -0.43
N LEU A 64 -4.11 1.74 -1.04
CA LEU A 64 -5.47 2.20 -1.37
C LEU A 64 -6.29 2.48 -0.11
N ALA A 65 -6.18 1.64 0.92
CA ALA A 65 -6.84 1.85 2.20
C ALA A 65 -6.32 3.10 2.91
N LEU A 66 -5.00 3.29 2.96
CA LEU A 66 -4.36 4.49 3.50
C LEU A 66 -4.83 5.75 2.75
N TYR A 67 -4.90 5.69 1.42
CA TYR A 67 -5.48 6.75 0.61
C TYR A 67 -6.93 7.06 0.99
N GLY A 68 -7.77 6.05 1.12
CA GLY A 68 -9.16 6.19 1.55
C GLY A 68 -9.31 6.81 2.94
N LEU A 69 -8.48 6.39 3.90
CA LEU A 69 -8.44 6.97 5.26
C LEU A 69 -8.05 8.44 5.23
N GLY A 70 -7.05 8.81 4.44
CA GLY A 70 -6.67 10.22 4.27
C GLY A 70 -7.77 11.05 3.63
N VAL A 71 -8.51 10.51 2.66
CA VAL A 71 -9.71 11.17 2.10
C VAL A 71 -10.78 11.35 3.17
N LEU A 72 -11.02 10.35 4.03
CA LEU A 72 -12.01 10.42 5.09
C LEU A 72 -11.64 11.46 6.16
N ALA A 73 -10.37 11.50 6.55
CA ALA A 73 -9.84 12.37 7.60
C ALA A 73 -9.72 13.84 7.16
N THR A 74 -9.30 14.08 5.93
CA THR A 74 -9.12 15.43 5.38
C THR A 74 -10.33 15.94 4.61
N ARG A 75 -11.26 15.05 4.23
CA ARG A 75 -12.40 15.31 3.34
C ARG A 75 -11.97 15.83 1.96
N ARG A 76 -10.74 15.54 1.53
CA ARG A 76 -10.12 16.02 0.29
C ARG A 76 -9.51 14.85 -0.50
N VAL A 77 -9.71 14.82 -1.82
CA VAL A 77 -9.17 13.76 -2.70
C VAL A 77 -7.71 14.01 -3.09
N ASP A 78 -7.27 15.25 -3.00
CA ASP A 78 -5.94 15.76 -3.31
C ASP A 78 -5.02 15.85 -2.09
N TRP A 79 -5.43 15.27 -0.95
CA TRP A 79 -4.67 15.27 0.29
C TRP A 79 -3.24 14.72 0.13
N GLY A 80 -3.00 13.78 -0.78
CA GLY A 80 -1.64 13.28 -1.03
C GLY A 80 -0.69 14.32 -1.66
N ARG A 81 -1.23 15.39 -2.29
CA ARG A 81 -0.43 16.47 -2.91
C ARG A 81 -0.16 17.61 -1.92
N ASP A 82 -1.12 17.91 -1.07
CA ASP A 82 -0.99 18.87 0.03
C ASP A 82 -1.54 18.23 1.32
N PRO A 83 -0.71 17.42 2.01
CA PRO A 83 -1.17 16.58 3.12
C PRO A 83 -1.60 17.36 4.36
N GLY A 84 -1.13 18.60 4.52
CA GLY A 84 -1.17 19.29 5.81
C GLY A 84 -0.63 18.42 6.95
N TRP A 85 -0.82 18.83 8.20
CA TRP A 85 -0.33 18.05 9.35
C TRP A 85 -1.07 16.72 9.55
N ARG A 86 -2.36 16.65 9.20
CA ARG A 86 -3.19 15.44 9.34
C ARG A 86 -2.81 14.34 8.34
N GLY A 87 -2.53 14.71 7.09
CA GLY A 87 -2.07 13.77 6.08
C GLY A 87 -0.66 13.25 6.38
N VAL A 88 0.23 14.11 6.91
CA VAL A 88 1.56 13.70 7.36
C VAL A 88 1.44 12.72 8.55
N ALA A 89 0.62 13.01 9.55
CA ALA A 89 0.41 12.11 10.68
C ALA A 89 -0.12 10.73 10.25
N LEU A 90 -1.06 10.69 9.31
CA LEU A 90 -1.57 9.43 8.76
C LEU A 90 -0.52 8.66 7.96
N ALA A 91 0.30 9.36 7.15
CA ALA A 91 1.40 8.73 6.42
C ALA A 91 2.43 8.13 7.37
N LEU A 92 2.77 8.83 8.46
CA LEU A 92 3.68 8.34 9.49
C LEU A 92 3.09 7.12 10.22
N LEU A 93 1.80 7.14 10.56
CA LEU A 93 1.12 6.00 11.17
C LEU A 93 1.10 4.77 10.25
N GLY A 94 0.92 4.97 8.94
CA GLY A 94 1.00 3.89 7.96
C GLY A 94 2.43 3.37 7.73
N ALA A 95 3.44 4.18 8.03
CA ALA A 95 4.85 3.81 7.96
C ALA A 95 5.35 3.11 9.23
N VAL A 96 4.56 3.07 10.30
CA VAL A 96 4.87 2.20 11.45
C VAL A 96 4.58 0.77 11.00
N ASP A 97 5.65 0.04 10.66
CA ASP A 97 5.59 -1.37 10.27
C ASP A 97 4.69 -2.15 11.24
N ALA A 98 3.51 -2.55 10.76
CA ALA A 98 2.83 -3.70 11.35
C ALA A 98 3.75 -4.89 11.06
N PRO A 99 4.19 -5.65 12.07
CA PRO A 99 5.11 -6.76 11.86
C PRO A 99 4.54 -7.64 10.74
N GLN A 100 5.30 -7.80 9.64
CA GLN A 100 4.88 -8.58 8.48
C GLN A 100 4.71 -10.04 8.91
N GLY A 101 3.51 -10.39 9.38
CA GLY A 101 3.12 -11.73 9.82
C GLY A 101 2.62 -12.61 8.67
N ALA A 102 2.99 -12.31 7.43
CA ALA A 102 2.56 -13.11 6.30
C ALA A 102 3.45 -14.36 6.17
N ALA A 103 2.85 -15.52 6.45
CA ALA A 103 3.30 -16.84 6.02
C ALA A 103 4.59 -17.42 6.65
N GLY A 104 4.91 -17.10 7.91
CA GLY A 104 6.05 -17.72 8.61
C GLY A 104 7.42 -17.30 8.05
N VAL A 105 7.44 -16.24 7.26
CA VAL A 105 8.63 -15.63 6.69
C VAL A 105 9.19 -14.66 7.73
N SER A 106 10.44 -14.85 8.13
CA SER A 106 11.11 -13.96 9.10
C SER A 106 12.43 -13.44 8.56
N TRP A 107 12.86 -12.28 9.03
CA TRP A 107 14.16 -11.73 8.66
C TRP A 107 15.29 -12.70 8.99
N ARG A 108 16.16 -12.97 8.02
CA ARG A 108 17.40 -13.72 8.23
C ARG A 108 18.34 -12.82 9.03
N ARG A 109 18.38 -13.03 10.35
CA ARG A 109 19.39 -12.40 11.22
C ARG A 109 20.79 -12.89 10.87
#